data_AF-A0AAN6WZ61-F1
#
_entry.id   AF-A0AAN6WZ61-F1
#
_cell.length_a   1.000
_cell.length_b   1.000
_cell.length_c   1.000
_cell.angle_alpha   90.00
_cell.angle_beta   90.00
_cell.angle_gamma   90.00
#
_symmetry.space_group_name_H-M   'P 1'
#
loop_
_entity.id
_entity.type
_entity.pdbx_description
1 polymer ?
#
loop_
_entity_poly.entity_id
_entity_poly.type
_entity_poly.pdbx_seq_one_letter_code
_entity_poly.pdbx_strand_id
1 'polypeptide(L)'
;MKKKDIEILQLKTNTYQQTISKESAETREMQAAIASLTAQRDRQAAARDALKEQIAATQKDIDARLAAQRAHQAQLDAQARFNVPELDFWVTNLCLRIEGAGAEDRLKFVYTHIDEKNWEREAWFELSTGSRDYDVRHCRPKLEREKVERVLDRVNETRELATLLKGMRELFVEAMKS
;
A
#
# COMPACT_ATOMS: atom_id res chain seq x y z
N MET A 1 -9.41 8.57 101.18
CA MET A 1 -9.52 9.35 99.92
C MET A 1 -8.37 9.06 98.96
N LYS A 2 -7.09 9.26 99.35
CA LYS A 2 -5.92 9.15 98.44
C LYS A 2 -5.77 7.89 97.55
N LYS A 3 -6.19 6.69 97.97
CA LYS A 3 -6.07 5.46 97.15
C LYS A 3 -7.01 5.44 95.93
N LYS A 4 -8.25 5.91 96.09
CA LYS A 4 -9.22 5.98 94.98
C LYS A 4 -8.79 7.02 93.93
N ASP A 5 -8.20 8.12 94.37
CA ASP A 5 -7.71 9.16 93.46
C ASP A 5 -6.51 8.67 92.62
N ILE A 6 -5.63 7.85 93.22
CA ILE A 6 -4.51 7.21 92.51
C ILE A 6 -5.02 6.20 91.47
N GLU A 7 -6.01 5.38 91.80
CA GLU A 7 -6.64 4.45 90.85
C GLU A 7 -7.30 5.18 89.68
N ILE A 8 -8.03 6.27 89.96
CA ILE A 8 -8.67 7.09 88.92
C ILE A 8 -7.62 7.72 88.00
N LEU A 9 -6.50 8.20 88.56
CA LEU A 9 -5.39 8.75 87.77
C LEU A 9 -4.73 7.67 86.91
N GLN A 10 -4.47 6.49 87.46
CA GLN A 10 -3.90 5.36 86.69
C GLN A 10 -4.83 4.91 85.57
N LEU A 11 -6.14 4.83 85.83
CA LEU A 11 -7.14 4.50 84.83
C LEU A 11 -7.11 5.53 83.69
N LYS A 12 -7.14 6.83 84.03
CA LYS A 12 -7.05 7.93 83.04
C LYS A 12 -5.76 7.89 82.23
N THR A 13 -4.62 7.62 82.87
CA THR A 13 -3.33 7.50 82.17
C THR A 13 -3.34 6.33 81.18
N ASN A 14 -3.86 5.17 81.58
CA ASN A 14 -3.99 4.02 80.68
C ASN A 14 -4.94 4.30 79.52
N THR A 15 -6.09 4.96 79.77
CA THR A 15 -7.02 5.34 78.71
C THR A 15 -6.36 6.31 77.73
N TYR A 16 -5.61 7.29 78.23
CA TYR A 16 -4.91 8.25 77.39
C TYR A 16 -3.79 7.61 76.55
N GLN A 17 -3.03 6.67 77.11
CA GLN A 17 -2.04 5.89 76.35
C GLN A 17 -2.69 5.01 75.27
N GLN A 18 -3.83 4.40 75.55
CA GLN A 18 -4.59 3.65 74.55
C GLN A 18 -5.11 4.55 73.43
N THR A 19 -5.64 5.74 73.74
CA THR A 19 -6.07 6.71 72.75
C THR A 19 -4.91 7.17 71.87
N ILE A 20 -3.77 7.55 72.46
CA ILE A 20 -2.57 7.93 71.70
C ILE A 20 -2.11 6.79 70.79
N SER A 21 -2.08 5.56 71.31
CA SER A 21 -1.67 4.40 70.51
C SER A 21 -2.58 4.20 69.31
N LYS A 22 -3.91 4.32 69.52
CA LYS A 22 -4.92 4.18 68.48
C LYS A 22 -4.82 5.29 67.43
N GLU A 23 -4.74 6.54 67.86
CA GLU A 23 -4.56 7.69 66.95
C GLU A 23 -3.25 7.58 66.16
N SER A 24 -2.18 7.09 66.77
CA SER A 24 -0.90 6.87 66.07
C SER A 24 -1.01 5.77 65.01
N ALA A 25 -1.77 4.70 65.29
CA ALA A 25 -2.00 3.61 64.35
C ALA A 25 -2.87 4.09 63.17
N GLU A 26 -3.96 4.79 63.45
CA GLU A 26 -4.83 5.40 62.43
C GLU A 26 -4.07 6.41 61.55
N THR A 27 -3.19 7.22 62.16
CA THR A 27 -2.33 8.16 61.41
C THR A 27 -1.37 7.42 60.49
N ARG A 28 -0.76 6.32 60.94
CA ARG A 28 0.15 5.50 60.11
C ARG A 28 -0.59 4.83 58.97
N GLU A 29 -1.77 4.28 59.21
CA GLU A 29 -2.62 3.68 58.17
C GLU A 29 -3.02 4.72 57.12
N MET A 30 -3.44 5.92 57.56
CA MET A 30 -3.80 7.00 56.65
C MET A 30 -2.60 7.48 55.83
N GLN A 31 -1.42 7.62 56.44
CA GLN A 31 -0.19 7.95 55.71
C GLN A 31 0.20 6.88 54.70
N ALA A 32 0.05 5.60 55.04
CA ALA A 32 0.29 4.50 54.10
C ALA A 32 -0.69 4.52 52.93
N ALA A 33 -1.97 4.82 53.18
CA ALA A 33 -2.98 4.98 52.13
C ALA A 33 -2.66 6.18 51.21
N ILE A 34 -2.27 7.32 51.77
CA ILE A 34 -1.85 8.50 51.00
C ILE A 34 -0.64 8.17 50.13
N ALA A 35 0.37 7.49 50.68
CA ALA A 35 1.56 7.09 49.94
C ALA A 35 1.22 6.14 48.78
N SER A 36 0.34 5.16 49.02
CA SER A 36 -0.14 4.24 48.00
C SER A 36 -0.88 4.96 46.86
N LEU A 37 -1.83 5.84 47.19
CA LEU A 37 -2.57 6.63 46.20
C LEU A 37 -1.68 7.59 45.42
N THR A 38 -0.70 8.19 46.08
CA THR A 38 0.28 9.09 45.43
C THR A 38 1.14 8.31 44.43
N ALA A 39 1.65 7.14 44.83
CA ALA A 39 2.42 6.27 43.94
C ALA A 39 1.57 5.79 42.74
N GLN A 40 0.28 5.48 42.96
CA GLN A 40 -0.62 5.10 41.88
C GLN A 40 -0.87 6.26 40.91
N ARG A 41 -1.12 7.48 41.43
CA ARG A 41 -1.27 8.69 40.63
C ARG A 41 -0.02 8.95 39.78
N ASP A 42 1.16 8.84 40.36
CA ASP A 42 2.42 9.13 39.66
C ASP A 42 2.69 8.12 38.54
N ARG A 43 2.40 6.83 38.77
CA ARG A 43 2.46 5.80 37.72
C ARG A 43 1.48 6.09 36.58
N GLN A 44 0.25 6.49 36.90
CA GLN A 44 -0.75 6.83 35.89
C GLN A 44 -0.37 8.09 35.11
N ALA A 45 0.20 9.10 35.78
CA ALA A 45 0.69 10.31 35.13
C ALA A 45 1.83 9.99 34.15
N ALA A 46 2.82 9.19 34.58
CA ALA A 46 3.93 8.76 33.73
C ALA A 46 3.44 7.94 32.52
N ALA A 47 2.50 7.00 32.73
CA ALA A 47 1.92 6.22 31.64
C ALA A 47 1.16 7.08 30.63
N ARG A 48 0.38 8.06 31.11
CA ARG A 48 -0.32 9.02 30.26
C ARG A 48 0.67 9.83 29.42
N ASP A 49 1.74 10.31 30.02
CA ASP A 49 2.71 11.16 29.33
C ASP A 49 3.51 10.37 28.29
N ALA A 50 3.87 9.12 28.59
CA ALA A 50 4.46 8.19 27.61
C ALA A 50 3.52 7.91 26.43
N LEU A 51 2.23 7.68 26.69
CA LEU A 51 1.23 7.48 25.63
C LEU A 51 1.06 8.72 24.75
N LYS A 52 1.09 9.92 25.34
CA LYS A 52 1.02 11.18 24.57
C LYS A 52 2.22 11.34 23.64
N GLU A 53 3.42 11.01 24.12
CA GLU A 53 4.62 11.03 23.29
C GLU A 53 4.53 10.01 22.14
N GLN A 54 4.06 8.79 22.43
CA GLN A 54 3.86 7.77 21.41
C GLN A 54 2.81 8.17 20.35
N ILE A 55 1.71 8.81 20.77
CA ILE A 55 0.70 9.34 19.84
C ILE A 55 1.32 10.41 18.95
N ALA A 56 2.08 11.35 19.52
CA ALA A 56 2.73 12.42 18.75
C ALA A 56 3.74 11.86 17.73
N ALA A 57 4.55 10.88 18.12
CA ALA A 57 5.49 10.21 17.22
C ALA A 57 4.76 9.48 16.09
N THR A 58 3.71 8.71 16.42
CA THR A 58 2.92 7.97 15.44
C THR A 58 2.22 8.91 14.46
N GLN A 59 1.67 10.03 14.95
CA GLN A 59 1.01 11.02 14.09
C GLN A 59 2.00 11.62 13.09
N LYS A 60 3.23 11.94 13.53
CA LYS A 60 4.28 12.43 12.65
C LYS A 60 4.64 11.42 11.55
N ASP A 61 4.72 10.14 11.89
CA ASP A 61 5.00 9.08 10.92
C ASP A 61 3.87 8.91 9.90
N ILE A 62 2.62 9.00 10.34
CA ILE A 62 1.44 8.99 9.47
C ILE A 62 1.51 10.17 8.49
N ASP A 63 1.75 11.38 9.02
CA ASP A 63 1.80 12.60 8.20
C ASP A 63 2.93 12.52 7.16
N ALA A 64 4.09 11.98 7.54
CA ALA A 64 5.22 11.77 6.63
C ALA A 64 4.86 10.78 5.50
N ARG A 65 4.21 9.66 5.83
CA ARG A 65 3.75 8.67 4.82
C ARG A 65 2.70 9.25 3.88
N LEU A 66 1.73 10.00 4.42
CA LEU A 66 0.72 10.67 3.61
C LEU A 66 1.33 11.73 2.69
N ALA A 67 2.30 12.51 3.18
CA ALA A 67 3.02 13.48 2.36
C ALA A 67 3.79 12.80 1.23
N ALA A 68 4.50 11.70 1.52
CA ALA A 68 5.21 10.92 0.51
C ALA A 68 4.27 10.34 -0.56
N GLN A 69 3.12 9.79 -0.13
CA GLN A 69 2.10 9.27 -1.06
C GLN A 69 1.53 10.38 -1.95
N ARG A 70 1.22 11.55 -1.40
CA ARG A 70 0.75 12.71 -2.18
C ARG A 70 1.80 13.20 -3.16
N ALA A 71 3.07 13.26 -2.76
CA ALA A 71 4.17 13.65 -3.64
C ALA A 71 4.33 12.65 -4.80
N HIS A 72 4.29 11.35 -4.52
CA HIS A 72 4.33 10.31 -5.54
C HIS A 72 3.14 10.40 -6.50
N GLN A 73 1.92 10.59 -5.98
CA GLN A 73 0.74 10.76 -6.83
C GLN A 73 0.85 12.01 -7.71
N ALA A 74 1.31 13.13 -7.16
CA ALA A 74 1.52 14.36 -7.92
C ALA A 74 2.55 14.17 -9.06
N GLN A 75 3.59 13.37 -8.83
CA GLN A 75 4.56 13.00 -9.87
C GLN A 75 3.92 12.14 -10.97
N LEU A 76 3.13 11.13 -10.59
CA LEU A 76 2.39 10.31 -11.57
C LEU A 76 1.41 11.15 -12.39
N ASP A 77 0.66 12.05 -11.74
CA ASP A 77 -0.30 12.92 -12.41
C ASP A 77 0.41 13.89 -13.36
N ALA A 78 1.56 14.44 -12.94
CA ALA A 78 2.39 15.29 -13.79
C ALA A 78 2.88 14.53 -15.02
N GLN A 79 3.28 13.27 -14.87
CA GLN A 79 3.71 12.43 -15.99
C GLN A 79 2.52 12.03 -16.89
N ALA A 80 1.38 11.69 -16.30
CA ALA A 80 0.16 11.30 -17.02
C ALA A 80 -0.36 12.42 -17.93
N ARG A 81 -0.21 13.69 -17.52
CA ARG A 81 -0.56 14.86 -18.34
C ARG A 81 0.17 14.90 -19.69
N PHE A 82 1.35 14.30 -19.79
CA PHE A 82 2.11 14.20 -21.04
C PHE A 82 1.91 12.84 -21.71
N ASN A 83 1.94 11.75 -20.93
CA ASN A 83 1.83 10.39 -21.46
C ASN A 83 0.47 10.12 -22.12
N VAL A 84 -0.64 10.63 -21.58
CA VAL A 84 -1.97 10.34 -22.12
C VAL A 84 -2.16 10.96 -23.50
N PRO A 85 -1.89 12.26 -23.73
CA PRO A 85 -1.96 12.85 -25.07
C PRO A 85 -0.98 12.21 -26.05
N GLU A 86 0.23 11.87 -25.61
CA GLU A 86 1.21 11.20 -26.47
C GLU A 86 0.76 9.80 -26.86
N LEU A 87 0.22 9.03 -25.91
CA LEU A 87 -0.34 7.71 -26.18
C LEU A 87 -1.51 7.81 -27.16
N ASP A 88 -2.42 8.76 -26.97
CA ASP A 88 -3.56 8.99 -27.87
C ASP A 88 -3.10 9.35 -29.28
N PHE A 89 -2.08 10.22 -29.40
CA PHE A 89 -1.45 10.55 -30.67
C PHE A 89 -0.90 9.29 -31.36
N TRP A 90 -0.14 8.44 -30.66
CA TRP A 90 0.42 7.23 -31.26
C TRP A 90 -0.64 6.19 -31.60
N VAL A 91 -1.64 5.98 -30.73
CA VAL A 91 -2.75 5.05 -30.98
C VAL A 91 -3.52 5.48 -32.23
N THR A 92 -3.81 6.78 -32.36
CA THR A 92 -4.53 7.34 -33.50
C THR A 92 -3.69 7.23 -34.78
N ASN A 93 -2.44 7.67 -34.74
CA ASN A 93 -1.58 7.75 -35.93
C ASN A 93 -1.12 6.37 -36.43
N LEU A 94 -0.84 5.45 -35.52
CA LEU A 94 -0.42 4.09 -35.87
C LEU A 94 -1.61 3.16 -36.08
N CYS A 95 -2.81 3.55 -35.61
CA CYS A 95 -3.98 2.68 -35.52
C CYS A 95 -3.63 1.36 -34.80
N LEU A 96 -2.84 1.47 -33.73
CA LEU A 96 -2.27 0.35 -32.99
C LEU A 96 -2.40 0.60 -31.48
N ARG A 97 -2.98 -0.36 -30.76
CA ARG A 97 -3.02 -0.39 -29.29
C ARG A 97 -2.23 -1.59 -28.77
N ILE A 98 -1.57 -1.41 -27.63
CA ILE A 98 -0.85 -2.48 -26.93
C ILE A 98 -1.59 -2.73 -25.61
N GLU A 99 -2.02 -3.97 -25.40
CA GLU A 99 -2.78 -4.42 -24.24
C GLU A 99 -2.03 -5.56 -23.54
N GLY A 100 -2.23 -5.73 -22.23
CA GLY A 100 -1.78 -6.95 -21.53
C GLY A 100 -2.68 -8.13 -21.89
N ALA A 101 -2.08 -9.28 -22.24
CA ALA A 101 -2.85 -10.46 -22.65
C ALA A 101 -3.16 -11.44 -21.50
N GLY A 102 -3.37 -10.92 -20.29
CA GLY A 102 -3.74 -11.71 -19.10
C GLY A 102 -2.63 -12.57 -18.49
N ALA A 103 -1.38 -12.47 -18.97
CA ALA A 103 -0.20 -13.12 -18.42
C ALA A 103 0.99 -12.15 -18.44
N GLU A 104 1.92 -12.30 -17.49
CA GLU A 104 3.07 -11.40 -17.28
C GLU A 104 3.95 -11.26 -18.53
N ASP A 105 4.18 -12.38 -19.23
CA ASP A 105 5.03 -12.44 -20.42
C ASP A 105 4.26 -12.39 -21.75
N ARG A 106 3.07 -11.76 -21.76
CA ARG A 106 2.24 -11.69 -22.97
C ARG A 106 1.69 -10.31 -23.26
N LEU A 107 2.01 -9.83 -24.45
CA LEU A 107 1.52 -8.56 -24.99
C LEU A 107 0.57 -8.81 -26.16
N LYS A 108 -0.56 -8.12 -26.18
CA LYS A 108 -1.51 -8.15 -27.28
C LYS A 108 -1.40 -6.86 -28.08
N PHE A 109 -1.12 -6.99 -29.36
CA PHE A 109 -1.07 -5.87 -30.31
C PHE A 109 -2.35 -5.86 -31.12
N VAL A 110 -3.09 -4.74 -31.08
CA VAL A 110 -4.40 -4.58 -31.70
C VAL A 110 -4.35 -3.49 -32.75
N TYR A 111 -4.53 -3.86 -34.01
CA TYR A 111 -4.65 -2.95 -35.14
C TYR A 111 -6.11 -2.62 -35.44
N THR A 112 -6.35 -1.36 -35.79
CA THR A 112 -7.58 -0.88 -36.44
C THR A 112 -7.25 -0.32 -37.82
N HIS A 113 -8.26 0.09 -38.60
CA HIS A 113 -8.08 0.64 -39.94
C HIS A 113 -7.31 -0.31 -40.88
N ILE A 114 -7.53 -1.62 -40.73
CA ILE A 114 -6.97 -2.66 -41.60
C ILE A 114 -7.97 -3.06 -42.69
N ASP A 115 -9.25 -3.15 -42.35
CA ASP A 115 -10.32 -3.51 -43.28
C ASP A 115 -10.96 -2.24 -43.86
N GLU A 116 -10.77 -1.99 -45.15
CA GLU A 116 -11.29 -0.81 -45.85
C GLU A 116 -12.83 -0.70 -45.80
N LYS A 117 -13.54 -1.82 -45.62
CA LYS A 117 -15.02 -1.84 -45.52
C LYS A 117 -15.51 -1.54 -44.12
N ASN A 118 -14.68 -1.78 -43.10
CA ASN A 118 -14.99 -1.52 -41.70
C ASN A 118 -13.73 -1.16 -40.92
N TRP A 119 -13.47 0.14 -40.78
CA TRP A 119 -12.27 0.65 -40.11
C TRP A 119 -12.20 0.34 -38.62
N GLU A 120 -13.35 0.05 -37.98
CA GLU A 120 -13.42 -0.34 -36.57
C GLU A 120 -13.13 -1.82 -36.36
N ARG A 121 -13.09 -2.63 -37.42
CA ARG A 121 -12.80 -4.06 -37.30
C ARG A 121 -11.36 -4.28 -36.86
N GLU A 122 -11.20 -4.84 -35.67
CA GLU A 122 -9.90 -5.10 -35.08
C GLU A 122 -9.23 -6.36 -35.64
N ALA A 123 -7.91 -6.27 -35.83
CA ALA A 123 -7.03 -7.40 -36.05
C ALA A 123 -5.94 -7.40 -34.99
N TRP A 124 -5.65 -8.54 -34.37
CA TRP A 124 -4.72 -8.58 -33.24
C TRP A 124 -3.91 -9.87 -33.18
N PHE A 125 -2.77 -9.79 -32.51
CA PHE A 125 -1.97 -10.96 -32.14
C PHE A 125 -1.40 -10.84 -30.73
N GLU A 126 -1.11 -11.99 -30.11
CA GLU A 126 -0.46 -12.12 -28.81
C GLU A 126 1.00 -12.54 -28.99
N LEU A 127 1.92 -11.69 -28.55
CA LEU A 127 3.35 -11.94 -28.49
C LEU A 127 3.73 -12.51 -27.13
N SER A 128 4.40 -13.66 -27.13
CA SER A 128 5.05 -14.26 -25.97
C SER A 128 6.47 -13.71 -25.83
N THR A 129 6.81 -13.16 -24.67
CA THR A 129 8.16 -12.63 -24.36
C THR A 129 8.91 -13.43 -23.30
N GLY A 130 8.32 -14.54 -22.82
CA GLY A 130 8.87 -15.34 -21.71
C GLY A 130 10.05 -16.25 -22.08
N SER A 131 10.42 -16.31 -23.35
CA SER A 131 11.58 -17.04 -23.84
C SER A 131 12.51 -16.11 -24.62
N ARG A 132 13.76 -16.57 -24.83
CA ARG A 132 14.72 -15.85 -25.67
C ARG A 132 14.12 -15.55 -27.05
N ASP A 133 13.45 -16.52 -27.66
CA ASP A 133 12.82 -16.31 -28.95
C ASP A 133 11.35 -15.94 -28.73
N TYR A 134 10.92 -14.89 -29.44
CA TYR A 134 9.54 -14.44 -29.51
C TYR A 134 8.69 -15.48 -30.23
N ASP A 135 7.44 -15.61 -29.78
CA ASP A 135 6.45 -16.51 -30.36
C ASP A 135 5.08 -15.82 -30.43
N VAL A 136 4.29 -16.09 -31.46
CA VAL A 136 2.91 -15.61 -31.58
C VAL A 136 1.95 -16.70 -31.12
N ARG A 137 1.29 -16.49 -29.97
CA ARG A 137 0.40 -17.51 -29.38
C ARG A 137 -0.95 -17.57 -30.05
N HIS A 138 -1.54 -16.41 -30.28
CA HIS A 138 -2.87 -16.28 -30.86
C HIS A 138 -2.92 -15.09 -31.81
N CYS A 139 -3.75 -15.19 -32.84
CA CYS A 139 -4.07 -14.06 -33.69
C CYS A 139 -5.52 -14.15 -34.20
N ARG A 140 -6.11 -12.99 -34.48
CA ARG A 140 -7.42 -12.84 -35.11
C ARG A 140 -7.34 -11.70 -36.13
N PRO A 141 -7.75 -11.89 -37.39
CA PRO A 141 -8.16 -13.15 -38.02
C PRO A 141 -7.05 -14.21 -38.03
N LYS A 142 -7.39 -15.47 -38.31
CA LYS A 142 -6.42 -16.57 -38.38
C LYS A 142 -5.50 -16.36 -39.58
N LEU A 143 -4.20 -16.34 -39.34
CA LEU A 143 -3.17 -16.20 -40.38
C LEU A 143 -2.57 -17.55 -40.77
N GLU A 144 -1.97 -17.62 -41.95
CA GLU A 144 -1.16 -18.78 -42.38
C GLU A 144 0.09 -18.90 -41.52
N ARG A 145 0.31 -20.09 -40.96
CA ARG A 145 1.36 -20.29 -39.95
C ARG A 145 2.75 -20.08 -40.53
N GLU A 146 3.00 -20.56 -41.73
CA GLU A 146 4.28 -20.44 -42.43
C GLU A 146 4.66 -18.97 -42.69
N LYS A 147 3.67 -18.10 -42.90
CA LYS A 147 3.91 -16.66 -43.07
C LYS A 147 4.26 -15.99 -41.75
N VAL A 148 3.59 -16.35 -40.66
CA VAL A 148 3.89 -15.82 -39.32
C VAL A 148 5.28 -16.28 -38.85
N GLU A 149 5.63 -17.55 -39.07
CA GLU A 149 6.95 -18.10 -38.73
C GLU A 149 8.08 -17.34 -39.43
N ARG A 150 7.95 -17.02 -40.72
CA ARG A 150 8.96 -16.20 -41.44
C ARG A 150 9.17 -14.81 -40.84
N VAL A 151 8.09 -14.18 -40.36
CA VAL A 151 8.20 -12.86 -39.71
C VAL A 151 8.89 -13.01 -38.34
N LEU A 152 8.54 -14.07 -37.59
CA LEU A 152 9.15 -14.37 -36.29
C LEU A 152 10.63 -14.71 -36.41
N ASP A 153 11.04 -15.53 -37.38
CA ASP A 153 12.44 -15.90 -37.62
C ASP A 153 13.30 -14.65 -37.81
N ARG A 154 12.85 -13.73 -38.68
CA ARG A 154 13.54 -12.46 -38.93
C ARG A 154 13.66 -11.61 -37.66
N VAL A 155 12.62 -11.56 -36.83
CA VAL A 155 12.62 -10.75 -35.60
C VAL A 155 13.46 -11.39 -34.50
N ASN A 156 13.50 -12.72 -34.43
CA ASN A 156 14.34 -13.44 -33.48
C ASN A 156 15.83 -13.30 -33.80
N GLU A 157 16.17 -13.15 -35.09
CA GLU A 157 17.50 -12.81 -35.57
C GLU A 157 17.87 -11.33 -35.31
N THR A 158 17.03 -10.37 -35.74
CA THR A 158 17.38 -8.94 -35.68
C THR A 158 17.07 -8.27 -34.35
N ARG A 159 16.14 -8.84 -33.57
CA ARG A 159 15.55 -8.23 -32.36
C ARG A 159 14.83 -6.90 -32.61
N GLU A 160 14.45 -6.63 -33.86
CA GLU A 160 13.72 -5.43 -34.23
C GLU A 160 12.21 -5.63 -34.16
N LEU A 161 11.59 -5.16 -33.08
CA LEU A 161 10.13 -5.23 -32.90
C LEU A 161 9.35 -4.51 -34.02
N ALA A 162 9.90 -3.42 -34.58
CA ALA A 162 9.27 -2.71 -35.69
C ALA A 162 9.07 -3.60 -36.92
N THR A 163 9.98 -4.55 -37.16
CA THR A 163 9.89 -5.52 -38.25
C THR A 163 8.74 -6.51 -38.01
N LEU A 164 8.55 -6.96 -36.75
CA LEU A 164 7.40 -7.78 -36.37
C LEU A 164 6.09 -7.06 -36.64
N LEU A 165 5.97 -5.82 -36.15
CA LEU A 165 4.73 -5.04 -36.23
C LEU A 165 4.34 -4.74 -37.67
N LYS A 166 5.31 -4.43 -38.54
CA LYS A 166 5.05 -4.22 -39.97
C LYS A 166 4.63 -5.52 -40.66
N GLY A 167 5.38 -6.60 -40.45
CA GLY A 167 5.08 -7.90 -41.05
C GLY A 167 3.71 -8.43 -40.64
N MET A 168 3.38 -8.39 -39.35
CA MET A 168 2.06 -8.82 -38.86
C MET A 168 0.93 -7.96 -39.43
N ARG A 169 1.12 -6.63 -39.56
CA ARG A 169 0.12 -5.75 -40.19
C ARG A 169 -0.12 -6.13 -41.65
N GLU A 170 0.93 -6.39 -42.42
CA GLU A 170 0.81 -6.82 -43.82
C GLU A 170 0.02 -8.13 -43.96
N LEU A 171 0.28 -9.10 -43.07
CA LEU A 171 -0.47 -10.36 -43.04
C LEU A 171 -1.95 -10.16 -42.71
N PHE A 172 -2.28 -9.26 -41.78
CA PHE A 172 -3.68 -8.93 -41.50
C PHE A 172 -4.36 -8.21 -42.66
N VAL A 173 -3.67 -7.28 -43.33
CA VAL A 173 -4.18 -6.61 -44.53
C VAL A 173 -4.49 -7.64 -45.61
N GLU A 174 -3.60 -8.61 -45.87
CA GLU A 174 -3.84 -9.69 -46.83
C GLU A 174 -5.06 -10.54 -46.44
N ALA A 175 -5.12 -10.95 -45.17
CA ALA A 175 -6.20 -11.80 -44.65
C ALA A 175 -7.57 -11.12 -44.62
N MET A 176 -7.63 -9.79 -44.52
CA MET A 176 -8.87 -9.02 -44.43
C MET A 176 -9.34 -8.44 -45.77
N LYS A 177 -8.48 -8.46 -46.80
CA LYS A 177 -8.85 -8.12 -48.19
C LYS A 177 -9.68 -9.21 -48.88
N SER A 178 -9.61 -10.45 -48.36
CA SER A 178 -10.40 -11.60 -48.82
C SER A 178 -11.81 -11.55 -48.23
#